data_AF-A0ABD5UEF7-F1
#
_entry.id   AF-A0ABD5UEF7-F1
#
_cell.length_a   1.000
_cell.length_b   1.000
_cell.length_c   1.000
_cell.angle_alpha   90.00
_cell.angle_beta   90.00
_cell.angle_gamma   90.00
#
_symmetry.space_group_name_H-M   'P 1'
#
loop_
_entity.id
_entity.type
_entity.pdbx_description
1 polymer ?
#
loop_
_entity_poly.entity_id
_entity_poly.type
_entity_poly.pdbx_seq_one_letter_code
_entity_poly.pdbx_strand_id
1 'polypeptide(L)' 'MGAKDPAMFDCPECGVTAPAASIPYDALGYAVCPVCAHSTTPRTPAGPVESRRSTRAD' A
#
# COMPACT_ATOMS: atom_id res chain seq x y z
N MET A 1 16.00 26.44 -9.27
CA MET A 1 15.69 25.01 -9.46
C MET A 1 14.81 24.58 -8.29
N GLY A 2 13.59 24.10 -8.53
CA GLY A 2 12.70 23.64 -7.46
C GLY A 2 13.13 22.26 -6.97
N ALA A 3 13.51 22.15 -5.70
CA ALA A 3 13.69 20.85 -5.06
C ALA A 3 12.32 20.16 -5.05
N LYS A 4 12.18 19.05 -5.77
CA LYS A 4 11.05 18.15 -5.59
C LYS A 4 11.27 17.50 -4.23
N ASP A 5 10.38 17.77 -3.28
CA ASP A 5 10.42 17.11 -1.98
C ASP A 5 10.49 15.58 -2.20
N PRO A 6 11.44 14.89 -1.54
CA PRO A 6 11.56 13.45 -1.70
C PRO A 6 10.27 12.80 -1.18
N ALA A 7 9.66 11.95 -1.99
CA ALA A 7 8.55 11.13 -1.54
C ALA A 7 9.01 10.33 -0.32
N MET A 8 8.31 10.49 0.80
CA MET A 8 8.54 9.70 2.01
C MET A 8 7.61 8.50 1.99
N PHE A 9 8.16 7.35 2.37
CA PHE A 9 7.43 6.13 2.63
C PHE A 9 7.18 6.02 4.13
N ASP A 10 5.95 5.71 4.50
CA ASP A 10 5.54 5.47 5.87
C ASP A 10 4.93 4.07 6.00
N CYS A 11 5.45 3.27 6.93
CA CYS A 11 5.00 1.89 7.10
C CYS A 11 3.86 1.81 8.13
N PRO A 12 2.67 1.31 7.76
CA PRO A 12 1.53 1.22 8.69
C PRO A 12 1.69 0.14 9.77
N GLU A 13 2.61 -0.81 9.60
CA GLU A 13 2.80 -1.91 10.56
C GLU A 13 3.77 -1.55 11.69
N CYS A 14 4.91 -0.93 11.36
CA CYS A 14 5.95 -0.59 12.33
C CYS A 14 6.14 0.92 12.55
N GLY A 15 5.46 1.76 11.77
CA GLY A 15 5.52 3.22 11.89
C GLY A 15 6.84 3.84 11.45
N VAL A 16 7.68 3.13 10.69
CA VAL A 16 8.94 3.69 10.17
C VAL A 16 8.66 4.63 9.01
N THR A 17 9.29 5.81 9.05
CA THR A 17 9.31 6.77 7.95
C THR A 17 10.71 6.79 7.32
N ALA A 18 10.79 6.55 6.01
CA ALA A 18 12.05 6.55 5.26
C ALA A 18 11.88 7.10 3.84
N PRO A 19 12.92 7.66 3.22
CA PRO A 19 12.81 8.19 1.86
C PRO A 19 12.53 7.07 0.86
N ALA A 20 11.55 7.26 -0.03
CA ALA A 20 11.12 6.26 -1.02
C ALA A 20 12.28 5.77 -1.91
N ALA A 21 13.29 6.60 -2.13
CA ALA A 21 14.51 6.24 -2.88
C ALA A 21 15.34 5.12 -2.21
N SER A 22 15.21 4.95 -0.89
CA SER A 22 15.89 3.88 -0.14
C SER A 22 15.01 2.66 0.11
N ILE A 23 13.75 2.69 -0.34
CA ILE A 23 12.81 1.60 -0.11
C ILE A 23 13.01 0.51 -1.16
N PRO A 24 13.25 -0.76 -0.76
CA PRO A 24 13.29 -1.85 -1.72
C PRO A 24 11.90 -2.11 -2.30
N TYR A 25 11.85 -2.44 -3.58
CA TYR A 25 10.62 -2.85 -4.26
C TYR A 25 10.65 -4.36 -4.52
N ASP A 26 9.52 -5.03 -4.32
CA ASP A 26 9.35 -6.45 -4.67
C ASP A 26 9.37 -6.66 -6.20
N ALA A 27 9.45 -7.91 -6.66
CA ALA A 27 9.36 -8.30 -8.07
C ALA A 27 8.09 -7.74 -8.77
N LEU A 28 7.01 -7.50 -8.03
CA LEU A 28 5.78 -6.90 -8.54
C LEU A 28 5.83 -5.35 -8.62
N GLY A 29 6.89 -4.73 -8.10
CA GLY A 29 7.05 -3.27 -8.06
C GLY A 29 6.36 -2.58 -6.87
N TYR A 30 5.99 -3.32 -5.83
CA TYR A 30 5.44 -2.76 -4.59
C TYR A 30 6.54 -2.41 -3.59
N ALA A 31 6.39 -1.28 -2.90
CA ALA A 31 7.31 -0.86 -1.85
C ALA A 31 7.27 -1.85 -0.66
N VAL A 32 8.44 -2.31 -0.24
CA VAL A 32 8.64 -3.23 0.88
C VAL A 32 9.36 -2.52 2.00
N CYS A 33 8.77 -2.55 3.20
CA CYS A 33 9.37 -1.91 4.36
C CYS A 33 10.73 -2.56 4.71
N PRO A 34 11.83 -1.78 4.79
CA PRO A 34 13.16 -2.34 5.07
C PRO A 34 13.34 -2.84 6.52
N VAL A 35 12.45 -2.46 7.43
CA VAL A 35 12.50 -2.85 8.85
C VAL A 35 11.76 -4.16 9.12
N CYS A 36 10.47 -4.23 8.78
CA CYS A 36 9.62 -5.39 9.07
C CYS A 36 9.29 -6.26 7.84
N ALA A 37 9.83 -5.95 6.66
CA ALA A 37 9.54 -6.63 5.39
C ALA A 37 8.06 -6.60 4.96
N HIS A 38 7.25 -5.70 5.51
CA HIS A 38 5.86 -5.54 5.08
C HIS A 38 5.77 -4.87 3.71
N SER A 39 5.16 -5.55 2.75
CA SER A 39 4.81 -4.97 1.45
C SER A 39 3.57 -4.11 1.61
N THR A 40 3.66 -2.81 1.34
CA THR A 40 2.47 -1.97 1.18
C THR A 40 1.84 -2.30 -0.16
N THR A 41 1.19 -3.45 -0.24
CA THR A 41 0.19 -3.64 -1.28
C THR A 41 -0.82 -2.51 -1.09
N PRO A 42 -1.26 -1.83 -2.16
CA PRO A 42 -2.48 -1.07 -2.03
C PRO A 42 -3.49 -2.10 -1.53
N ARG A 43 -3.91 -2.00 -0.25
CA ARG A 43 -5.15 -2.61 0.16
C ARG A 43 -6.11 -2.00 -0.83
N THR A 44 -6.47 -2.73 -1.89
CA THR A 44 -7.72 -2.49 -2.56
C THR A 44 -8.66 -2.33 -1.39
N PRO A 45 -9.22 -1.13 -1.12
CA PRO A 45 -10.28 -1.07 -0.13
C PRO A 45 -11.19 -2.17 -0.63
N ALA A 46 -11.48 -3.15 0.22
CA ALA A 46 -12.44 -4.17 -0.12
C ALA A 46 -13.71 -3.39 -0.42
N GLY A 47 -13.86 -2.94 -1.67
CA GLY A 47 -15.09 -2.43 -2.22
C GLY A 47 -16.05 -3.53 -1.86
N PRO A 48 -17.20 -3.18 -1.27
CA PRO A 48 -18.09 -4.16 -0.70
C PRO A 48 -18.19 -5.27 -1.74
N VAL A 49 -17.85 -6.48 -1.33
CA VAL A 49 -18.30 -7.66 -2.04
C VAL A 49 -19.80 -7.54 -1.94
N GLU A 50 -20.39 -6.78 -2.86
CA GLU A 50 -21.82 -6.67 -3.09
C GLU A 50 -22.17 -8.08 -3.54
N SER A 51 -22.36 -8.91 -2.52
CA SER A 51 -23.22 -10.07 -2.55
C SER A 51 -24.53 -9.51 -3.05
N ARG A 52 -24.65 -9.44 -4.38
CA ARG A 52 -25.89 -9.36 -5.15
C ARG A 52 -26.71 -10.58 -4.76
N ARG A 53 -27.20 -10.59 -3.52
CA ARG A 53 -28.35 -11.34 -3.02
C ARG A 53 -29.61 -10.76 -3.68
N SER A 54 -29.58 -10.61 -5.00
CA SER A 54 -30.75 -10.43 -5.86
C SER A 54 -31.41 -11.79 -6.10
N THR A 55 -31.60 -12.55 -5.02
CA THR A 55 -32.51 -13.70 -4.96
C THR A 55 -33.55 -13.42 -3.90
N ARG A 56 -34.29 -12.32 -4.05
CA ARG A 56 -35.64 -12.23 -3.50
C ARG A 56 -36.60 -12.45 -4.66
N ALA A 57 -37.06 -13.69 -4.74
CA ALA A 57 -38.34 -13.99 -5.35
C ALA A 57 -39.43 -13.40 -4.43
N ASP A 58 -40.35 -12.63 -5.00
CA ASP A 58 -41.74 -12.48 -4.57
C ASP A 58 -42.58 -12.24 -5.83
#